data_AF-A8ZPZ2-F1
#
_entry.id   AF-A8ZPZ2-F1
#
_cell.length_a   1.000
_cell.length_b   1.000
_cell.length_c   1.000
_cell.angle_alpha   90.00
_cell.angle_beta   90.00
_cell.angle_gamma   90.00
#
_symmetry.space_group_name_H-M   'P 1'
#
loop_
_entity.id
_entity.type
_entity.pdbx_description
1 polymer ?
#
loop_
_entity_poly.entity_id
_entity_poly.type
_entity_poly.pdbx_seq_one_letter_code
_entity_poly.pdbx_strand_id
1 'polypeptide(L)'
;MLLIWNTLSSKIVGTKRKINPKSLQNLRPGKSPGRTTLHESTKSRHGVSLTDEGWSGVQEAAKKYGYSVSEFLEQIGRGNLAILELEAIEAFQDALDLAEAQTAIAEARLVGVRPLEDVLSEIGLED
;
A
#
# COMPACT_ATOMS: atom_id res chain seq x y z
N MET A 1 -61.23 -23.62 -5.31
CA MET A 1 -59.83 -23.89 -5.71
C MET A 1 -59.46 -22.90 -6.79
N LEU A 2 -58.83 -21.79 -6.40
CA LEU A 2 -57.37 -21.54 -6.47
C LEU A 2 -56.92 -21.20 -7.92
N LEU A 3 -56.78 -19.90 -8.23
CA LEU A 3 -55.52 -19.15 -8.51
C LEU A 3 -54.90 -19.50 -9.89
N ILE A 4 -54.29 -18.63 -10.70
CA ILE A 4 -54.01 -17.18 -10.77
C ILE A 4 -53.47 -16.93 -12.21
N TRP A 5 -53.82 -15.76 -12.75
CA TRP A 5 -53.15 -14.86 -13.73
C TRP A 5 -52.45 -15.39 -14.99
N ASN A 6 -52.88 -14.99 -16.19
CA ASN A 6 -52.87 -13.66 -16.83
C ASN A 6 -51.60 -13.43 -17.67
N THR A 7 -51.87 -13.26 -18.96
CA THR A 7 -50.98 -12.92 -20.07
C THR A 7 -50.05 -11.76 -19.80
N LEU A 8 -48.80 -11.86 -20.24
CA LEU A 8 -47.96 -10.70 -20.62
C LEU A 8 -46.84 -11.13 -21.56
N SER A 9 -47.21 -11.43 -22.81
CA SER A 9 -46.32 -11.16 -23.95
C SER A 9 -46.19 -9.63 -24.04
N SER A 10 -45.10 -9.09 -23.49
CA SER A 10 -44.78 -7.67 -23.58
C SER A 10 -43.42 -7.47 -24.23
N LYS A 11 -43.50 -7.17 -25.53
CA LYS A 11 -42.76 -6.12 -26.23
C LYS A 11 -41.33 -5.88 -25.71
N ILE A 12 -40.35 -6.30 -26.50
CA ILE A 12 -39.01 -5.70 -26.50
C ILE A 12 -39.19 -4.24 -26.94
N VAL A 13 -39.49 -3.36 -25.98
CA VAL A 13 -39.47 -1.93 -26.17
C VAL A 13 -38.00 -1.56 -26.16
N GLY A 14 -37.45 -1.27 -27.35
CA GLY A 14 -36.17 -0.59 -27.46
C GLY A 14 -36.23 0.69 -26.65
N THR A 15 -35.65 0.68 -25.46
CA THR A 15 -35.49 1.87 -24.63
C THR A 15 -34.54 2.79 -25.37
N LYS A 16 -35.10 3.73 -26.14
CA LYS A 16 -34.35 4.90 -26.62
C LYS A 16 -33.72 5.52 -25.38
N ARG A 17 -32.40 5.36 -25.21
CA ARG A 17 -31.66 6.06 -24.16
C ARG A 17 -32.01 7.53 -24.33
N LYS A 18 -32.69 8.13 -23.34
CA LYS A 18 -32.88 9.58 -23.28
C LYS A 18 -31.50 10.18 -23.03
N ILE A 19 -30.78 10.45 -24.11
CA ILE A 19 -29.55 11.23 -24.05
C ILE A 19 -29.98 12.63 -23.62
N ASN A 20 -29.46 13.09 -22.48
CA ASN A 20 -29.69 14.46 -22.05
C ASN A 20 -29.13 15.36 -23.16
N PRO A 21 -29.90 16.32 -23.73
CA PRO A 21 -29.40 17.19 -24.80
C PRO A 21 -28.17 18.01 -24.38
N LYS A 22 -27.94 18.18 -23.07
CA LYS A 22 -26.74 18.80 -22.50
C LYS A 22 -25.58 17.83 -22.27
N SER A 23 -25.72 16.54 -22.58
CA SER A 23 -24.65 15.54 -22.42
C SER A 23 -23.38 15.95 -23.15
N LEU A 24 -23.51 16.46 -24.38
CA LEU A 24 -22.37 16.97 -25.16
C LEU A 24 -21.85 18.31 -24.62
N GLN A 25 -22.69 19.13 -23.99
CA GLN A 25 -22.30 20.41 -23.40
C GLN A 25 -21.54 20.23 -22.07
N ASN A 26 -21.80 19.13 -21.36
CA ASN A 26 -21.06 18.72 -20.16
C ASN A 26 -19.75 17.99 -20.49
N LEU A 27 -19.60 17.48 -21.71
CA LEU A 27 -18.31 17.02 -22.20
C LEU A 27 -17.47 18.27 -22.47
N ARG A 28 -16.68 18.67 -21.47
CA ARG A 28 -15.66 19.70 -21.67
C ARG A 28 -14.59 19.11 -22.60
N PRO A 29 -14.53 19.48 -23.90
CA PRO A 29 -13.48 18.98 -24.79
C PRO A 29 -12.17 19.54 -24.24
N GLY A 30 -11.29 18.65 -23.75
CA GLY A 30 -10.04 19.05 -23.09
C GLY A 30 -10.12 19.33 -21.57
N LYS A 31 -11.26 19.12 -20.88
CA LYS A 31 -11.29 19.10 -19.38
C LYS A 31 -11.87 17.82 -18.77
N SER A 32 -11.82 16.69 -19.47
CA SER A 32 -11.13 15.60 -18.79
C SER A 32 -9.66 15.87 -19.13
N PRO A 33 -8.85 16.51 -18.26
CA PRO A 33 -7.43 16.30 -18.39
C PRO A 33 -7.34 14.78 -18.28
N GLY A 34 -7.12 14.10 -19.41
CA GLY A 34 -7.00 12.66 -19.42
C GLY A 34 -5.98 12.39 -18.34
N ARG A 35 -6.45 11.80 -17.23
CA ARG A 35 -5.74 11.70 -15.96
C ARG A 35 -4.29 11.47 -16.33
N THR A 36 -3.47 12.52 -16.19
CA THR A 36 -2.13 12.51 -16.79
C THR A 36 -1.51 11.24 -16.27
N THR A 37 -1.23 10.30 -17.18
CA THR A 37 -0.73 9.03 -16.75
C THR A 37 0.60 9.37 -16.09
N LEU A 38 0.68 9.13 -14.78
CA LEU A 38 1.90 9.37 -14.02
C LEU A 38 3.10 8.60 -14.64
N HIS A 39 2.78 7.60 -15.47
CA HIS A 39 3.71 6.71 -16.12
C HIS A 39 3.46 6.67 -17.64
N GLU A 40 4.50 6.34 -18.38
CA GLU A 40 4.54 6.32 -19.86
C GLU A 40 3.72 5.17 -20.47
N SER A 41 3.37 4.16 -19.68
CA SER A 41 2.60 2.99 -20.11
C SER A 41 1.09 3.26 -20.15
N THR A 42 0.42 2.76 -21.19
CA THR A 42 -1.04 2.79 -21.28
C THR A 42 -1.65 1.92 -20.18
N LYS A 43 -2.58 2.47 -19.39
CA LYS A 43 -3.26 1.74 -18.31
C LYS A 43 -4.27 0.73 -18.89
N SER A 44 -4.11 -0.55 -18.58
CA SER A 44 -5.13 -1.59 -18.73
C SER A 44 -5.93 -1.75 -17.43
N ARG A 45 -7.20 -2.16 -17.55
CA ARG A 45 -8.06 -2.41 -16.38
C ARG A 45 -7.99 -3.88 -15.99
N HIS A 46 -7.66 -4.14 -14.73
CA HIS A 46 -7.70 -5.46 -14.12
C HIS A 46 -8.72 -5.47 -12.96
N GLY A 47 -9.46 -6.56 -12.81
CA GLY A 47 -10.41 -6.77 -11.70
C GLY A 47 -9.78 -7.64 -10.62
N VAL A 48 -10.08 -7.35 -9.36
CA VAL A 48 -9.64 -8.12 -8.19
C VAL A 48 -10.86 -8.43 -7.33
N SER A 49 -10.95 -9.66 -6.84
CA SER A 49 -11.97 -10.09 -5.87
C SER A 49 -11.33 -10.22 -4.49
N LEU A 50 -11.90 -9.56 -3.50
CA LEU A 50 -11.42 -9.58 -2.11
C LEU A 50 -12.62 -9.82 -1.18
N THR A 51 -12.34 -10.31 0.02
CA THR A 51 -13.31 -10.26 1.13
C THR A 51 -13.53 -8.81 1.57
N ASP A 52 -14.62 -8.55 2.30
CA ASP A 52 -14.90 -7.21 2.83
C ASP A 52 -13.78 -6.72 3.76
N GLU A 53 -13.25 -7.61 4.60
CA GLU A 53 -12.11 -7.34 5.48
C GLU A 53 -10.85 -6.96 4.69
N GLY A 54 -10.54 -7.74 3.64
CA GLY A 54 -9.41 -7.46 2.77
C GLY A 54 -9.55 -6.13 2.03
N TRP A 55 -10.77 -5.80 1.59
CA TRP A 55 -11.06 -4.53 0.95
C TRP A 55 -10.88 -3.35 1.92
N SER A 56 -11.41 -3.45 3.14
CA SER A 56 -11.24 -2.42 4.17
C SER A 56 -9.77 -2.17 4.50
N GLY A 57 -8.99 -3.25 4.68
CA GLY A 57 -7.55 -3.14 4.96
C GLY A 57 -6.79 -2.44 3.85
N VAL A 58 -7.08 -2.75 2.57
CA VAL A 58 -6.46 -2.07 1.43
C VAL A 58 -6.85 -0.59 1.36
N GLN A 59 -8.09 -0.24 1.69
CA GLN A 59 -8.54 1.15 1.73
C GLN A 59 -7.80 1.96 2.80
N GLU A 60 -7.65 1.40 4.00
CA GLU A 60 -6.91 2.03 5.10
C GLU A 60 -5.42 2.21 4.77
N ALA A 61 -4.79 1.17 4.22
CA ALA A 61 -3.40 1.23 3.80
C ALA A 61 -3.19 2.31 2.72
N ALA A 62 -4.03 2.34 1.68
CA ALA A 62 -3.95 3.36 0.64
C ALA A 62 -4.11 4.78 1.21
N LYS A 63 -5.05 4.98 2.15
CA LYS A 63 -5.28 6.27 2.81
C LYS A 63 -4.07 6.74 3.60
N LYS A 64 -3.37 5.84 4.29
CA LYS A 64 -2.15 6.16 5.06
C LYS A 64 -1.07 6.83 4.20
N TYR A 65 -0.97 6.41 2.93
CA TYR A 65 -0.01 6.97 1.96
C TYR A 65 -0.60 8.07 1.08
N GLY A 66 -1.84 8.51 1.35
CA GLY A 66 -2.51 9.55 0.56
C GLY A 66 -2.90 9.12 -0.86
N TYR A 67 -2.96 7.81 -1.12
CA TYR A 67 -3.26 7.25 -2.43
C TYR A 67 -4.71 6.76 -2.55
N SER A 68 -5.23 6.77 -3.77
CA SER A 68 -6.39 5.93 -4.11
C SER A 68 -5.97 4.45 -4.15
N VAL A 69 -6.89 3.52 -3.92
CA VAL A 69 -6.60 2.07 -3.93
C VAL A 69 -5.88 1.63 -5.20
N SER A 70 -6.35 2.05 -6.37
CA SER A 70 -5.70 1.68 -7.64
C SER A 70 -4.30 2.26 -7.80
N GLU A 71 -4.04 3.43 -7.22
CA GLU A 71 -2.70 4.05 -7.26
C GLU A 71 -1.76 3.37 -6.28
N PHE A 72 -2.26 3.01 -5.10
CA PHE A 72 -1.54 2.23 -4.11
C PHE A 72 -1.08 0.88 -4.69
N LEU A 73 -1.98 0.16 -5.36
CA LEU A 73 -1.64 -1.10 -6.03
C LEU A 73 -0.62 -0.91 -7.17
N GLU A 74 -0.73 0.18 -7.94
CA GLU A 74 0.26 0.52 -8.98
C GLU A 74 1.64 0.79 -8.35
N GLN A 75 1.71 1.54 -7.24
CA GLN A 75 2.98 1.82 -6.56
C GLN A 75 3.64 0.54 -6.02
N ILE A 76 2.85 -0.40 -5.49
CA ILE A 76 3.33 -1.73 -5.08
C ILE A 76 3.87 -2.49 -6.29
N GLY A 77 3.09 -2.59 -7.38
CA GLY A 77 3.47 -3.33 -8.57
C GLY A 77 4.72 -2.79 -9.28
N ARG A 78 5.06 -1.51 -9.05
CA ARG A 78 6.29 -0.87 -9.55
C ARG A 78 7.47 -0.92 -8.58
N GLY A 79 7.27 -1.41 -7.36
CA GLY A 79 8.31 -1.44 -6.32
C GLY A 79 8.59 -0.09 -5.65
N ASN A 80 7.75 0.92 -5.88
CA ASN A 80 7.84 2.21 -5.18
C ASN A 80 7.32 2.11 -3.74
N LEU A 81 6.51 1.09 -3.46
CA LEU A 81 6.14 0.64 -2.12
C LEU A 81 6.55 -0.82 -1.96
N ALA A 82 7.33 -1.09 -0.92
CA ALA A 82 7.72 -2.45 -0.56
C ALA A 82 6.70 -3.07 0.40
N ILE A 83 6.37 -4.33 0.15
CA ILE A 83 5.72 -5.19 1.14
C ILE A 83 6.86 -5.99 1.76
N LEU A 84 7.12 -5.75 3.04
CA LEU A 84 8.16 -6.46 3.79
C LEU A 84 7.51 -7.54 4.64
N GLU A 85 8.18 -8.68 4.75
CA GLU A 85 7.84 -9.69 5.73
C GLU A 85 8.24 -9.19 7.12
N LEU A 86 7.40 -9.46 8.12
CA LEU A 86 7.62 -8.95 9.49
C LEU A 86 8.98 -9.41 10.04
N GLU A 87 9.34 -10.67 9.78
CA GLU A 87 10.63 -11.27 10.16
C GLU A 87 11.82 -10.53 9.54
N ALA A 88 11.67 -10.03 8.30
CA ALA A 88 12.72 -9.26 7.65
C ALA A 88 12.90 -7.87 8.28
N ILE A 89 11.82 -7.29 8.83
CA ILE A 89 11.88 -6.02 9.57
C ILE A 89 12.59 -6.24 10.91
N GLU A 90 12.27 -7.32 11.62
CA GLU A 90 12.91 -7.66 12.90
C GLU A 90 14.41 -7.89 12.72
N ALA A 91 14.81 -8.67 11.71
CA ALA A 91 16.24 -8.89 11.42
C ALA A 91 16.98 -7.58 11.07
N PHE A 92 16.30 -6.62 10.42
CA PHE A 92 16.89 -5.31 10.14
C PHE A 92 17.04 -4.47 11.41
N GLN A 93 16.05 -4.53 12.31
CA GLN A 93 16.09 -3.88 13.61
C GLN A 93 17.26 -4.42 14.46
N ASP A 94 17.40 -5.74 14.54
CA ASP A 94 18.49 -6.39 15.28
C ASP A 94 19.88 -5.97 14.74
N ALA A 95 20.02 -5.88 13.42
CA ALA A 95 21.26 -5.43 12.79
C ALA A 95 21.58 -3.96 13.11
N LEU A 96 20.56 -3.10 13.18
CA LEU A 96 20.71 -1.70 13.55
C LEU A 96 21.16 -1.56 15.01
N ASP A 97 20.49 -2.27 15.91
CA ASP A 97 20.80 -2.26 17.34
C ASP A 97 22.23 -2.75 17.60
N LEU A 98 22.68 -3.79 16.88
CA LEU A 98 24.05 -4.28 16.96
C LEU A 98 25.07 -3.22 16.47
N ALA A 99 24.77 -2.52 15.38
CA ALA A 99 25.65 -1.48 14.84
C ALA A 99 25.78 -0.28 15.80
N GLU A 100 24.67 0.10 16.46
CA GLU A 100 24.68 1.14 17.49
C GLU A 100 25.55 0.72 18.69
N ALA A 101 25.42 -0.52 19.17
CA ALA A 101 26.25 -1.05 20.24
C ALA A 101 27.75 -1.04 19.90
N GLN A 102 28.10 -1.45 18.67
CA GLN A 102 29.49 -1.42 18.19
C GLN A 102 30.04 0.01 18.13
N THR A 103 29.23 0.96 17.69
CA THR A 103 29.60 2.38 17.63
C THR A 103 29.84 2.93 19.03
N ALA A 104 28.94 2.64 19.98
CA ALA A 104 29.11 3.05 21.37
C ALA A 104 30.37 2.47 22.01
N ILE A 105 30.71 1.21 21.73
CA ILE A 105 31.97 0.58 22.20
C ILE A 105 33.19 1.29 21.58
N ALA A 106 33.15 1.60 20.30
CA ALA A 106 34.24 2.31 19.62
C ALA A 106 34.46 3.72 20.20
N GLU A 107 33.38 4.45 20.47
CA GLU A 107 33.42 5.77 21.12
C GLU A 107 33.94 5.68 22.55
N ALA A 108 33.47 4.71 23.34
CA ALA A 108 33.95 4.47 24.70
C ALA A 108 35.47 4.23 24.71
N ARG A 109 35.98 3.44 23.76
CA ARG A 109 37.43 3.23 23.59
C ARG A 109 38.19 4.51 23.24
N LEU A 110 37.63 5.38 22.39
CA LEU A 110 38.25 6.67 22.06
C LEU A 110 38.31 7.62 23.27
N VAL A 111 37.32 7.57 24.16
CA VAL A 111 37.27 8.37 25.40
C VAL A 111 38.13 7.75 26.51
N GLY A 112 38.80 6.61 26.24
CA GLY A 112 39.66 5.93 27.21
C GLY A 112 38.89 5.14 28.26
N VAL A 113 37.60 4.88 28.04
CA VAL A 113 36.84 3.94 28.85
C VAL A 113 37.36 2.53 28.52
N ARG A 114 37.96 1.90 29.51
CA ARG A 114 38.51 0.56 29.36
C ARG A 114 37.40 -0.49 29.53
N PRO A 115 37.42 -1.58 28.75
CA PRO A 115 36.59 -2.75 29.00
C PRO A 115 36.71 -3.24 30.44
N LEU A 116 35.63 -3.83 30.99
CA LEU A 116 35.64 -4.30 32.37
C LEU A 116 36.67 -5.41 32.55
N GLU A 117 36.85 -6.26 31.54
CA GLU A 117 37.87 -7.32 31.51
C GLU A 117 39.29 -6.78 31.72
N ASP A 118 39.63 -5.65 31.09
CA ASP A 118 40.93 -4.99 31.24
C ASP A 118 41.10 -4.40 32.65
N VAL A 119 40.01 -3.96 33.29
CA VAL A 119 40.04 -3.45 34.67
C VAL A 119 40.14 -4.61 35.68
N LEU A 120 39.42 -5.71 35.44
CA LEU A 120 39.39 -6.89 36.29
C LEU A 120 40.73 -7.64 36.30
N SER A 121 41.37 -7.76 35.13
CA SER A 121 42.73 -8.31 34.99
C SER A 121 43.78 -7.47 35.73
N GLU A 122 43.65 -6.14 35.72
CA GLU A 122 44.55 -5.24 36.45
C GLU A 122 44.40 -5.34 37.97
N ILE A 123 43.19 -5.58 38.49
CA ILE A 123 42.94 -5.75 39.93
C ILE A 123 43.05 -7.20 40.40
N GLY A 124 43.43 -8.13 39.51
CA GLY A 124 43.65 -9.54 39.84
C GLY A 124 42.37 -10.30 40.22
N LEU A 125 41.21 -9.82 39.76
CA LEU A 125 39.91 -10.47 39.95
C LEU A 125 39.47 -11.07 38.60
N GLU A 126 40.19 -12.08 38.14
CA GLU A 126 39.69 -12.99 37.11
C GLU A 126 39.14 -14.23 37.84
N ASP A 127 37.86 -14.56 37.63
CA ASP A 127 37.21 -15.78 38.17
C ASP A 127 37.85 -17.06 37.64
#